data_AF-A0A7J8AV87-F1
#
_entry.id   AF-A0A7J8AV87-F1
#
_cell.length_a   1.000
_cell.length_b   1.000
_cell.length_c   1.000
_cell.angle_alpha   90.00
_cell.angle_beta   90.00
_cell.angle_gamma   90.00
#
_symmetry.space_group_name_H-M   'P 1'
#
loop_
_entity.id
_entity.type
_entity.pdbx_description
1 polymer ?
#
loop_
_entity_poly.entity_id
_entity_poly.type
_entity_poly.pdbx_seq_one_letter_code
_entity_poly.pdbx_strand_id
1 'polypeptide(L)'
;MGNAESKYEPYICLLKQLLKKGKHKTSEKKVEELLKVFETHCSWFPDLGTLDLDQWEEVGRDLHKLHSNGISLPGSIWETWELVHLVLEPLQTDSEEETEIEIEDQMGEREDREDEDKESEIVPTVIQK
;
A
#
# COMPACT_ATOMS: atom_id res chain seq x y z
N MET A 1 -14.19 9.33 36.39
CA MET A 1 -14.47 8.46 35.23
C MET A 1 -13.19 7.70 34.94
N GLY A 2 -13.12 6.44 35.36
CA GLY A 2 -11.98 5.58 35.03
C GLY A 2 -12.21 5.02 33.65
N ASN A 3 -11.60 5.64 32.63
CA ASN A 3 -11.37 4.92 31.39
C ASN A 3 -10.35 3.85 31.74
N ALA A 4 -10.71 2.56 31.59
CA ALA A 4 -9.70 1.53 31.59
C ALA A 4 -8.67 1.94 30.54
N GLU A 5 -7.44 2.22 30.96
CA GLU A 5 -6.34 2.53 30.05
C GLU A 5 -6.19 1.33 29.13
N SER A 6 -6.83 1.40 27.96
CA SER A 6 -6.70 0.38 26.96
C SER A 6 -5.24 0.39 26.56
N LYS A 7 -4.59 -0.78 26.51
CA LYS A 7 -3.19 -0.91 26.07
C LYS A 7 -2.88 -0.18 24.74
N TYR A 8 -3.93 0.09 23.95
CA TYR A 8 -3.85 0.81 22.69
C TYR A 8 -3.97 2.34 22.80
N GLU A 9 -4.41 2.91 23.92
CA GLU A 9 -4.54 4.37 24.13
C GLU A 9 -3.34 5.16 23.59
N PRO A 10 -2.09 4.80 23.93
CA PRO A 10 -0.96 5.56 23.44
C PRO A 10 -0.72 5.40 21.92
N TYR A 11 -1.00 4.23 21.33
CA TYR A 11 -0.94 4.03 19.88
C TYR A 11 -2.04 4.80 19.15
N ILE A 12 -3.26 4.75 19.68
CA ILE A 12 -4.40 5.52 19.18
C ILE A 12 -4.06 7.01 19.19
N CYS A 13 -3.44 7.51 20.26
CA CYS A 13 -3.01 8.89 20.36
C CYS A 13 -1.96 9.24 19.29
N LEU A 14 -0.91 8.43 19.14
CA LEU A 14 0.14 8.62 18.14
C LEU A 14 -0.41 8.63 16.71
N LEU A 15 -1.16 7.58 16.33
CA LEU A 15 -1.72 7.44 14.99
C LEU A 15 -2.70 8.58 14.66
N LYS A 16 -3.53 9.00 15.63
CA LYS A 16 -4.40 10.17 15.45
C LYS A 16 -3.61 11.46 15.27
N GLN A 17 -2.46 11.63 15.93
CA GLN A 17 -1.61 12.80 15.74
C GLN A 17 -0.94 12.80 14.37
N LEU A 18 -0.45 11.65 13.90
CA LEU A 18 0.09 11.49 12.54
C LEU A 18 -0.98 11.85 11.50
N LEU A 19 -2.15 11.21 11.56
CA LEU A 19 -3.22 11.47 10.61
C LEU A 19 -3.66 12.95 10.59
N LYS A 20 -3.69 13.61 11.77
CA LYS A 20 -3.94 15.06 11.84
C LYS A 20 -2.86 15.88 11.14
N LYS A 21 -1.58 15.51 11.21
CA LYS A 21 -0.50 16.17 10.45
C LYS A 21 -0.71 16.02 8.95
N GLY A 22 -1.11 14.84 8.50
CA GLY A 22 -1.52 14.58 7.12
C GLY A 22 -2.86 15.19 6.70
N LYS A 23 -3.52 15.98 7.57
CA LYS A 23 -4.88 16.52 7.36
C LYS A 23 -5.95 15.45 7.12
N HIS A 24 -5.70 14.21 7.52
CA HIS A 24 -6.65 13.11 7.49
C HIS A 24 -7.36 12.97 8.84
N LYS A 25 -8.70 12.85 8.80
CA LYS A 25 -9.53 12.66 10.00
C LYS A 25 -10.03 11.24 10.06
N THR A 26 -9.49 10.46 10.99
CA THR A 26 -9.92 9.08 11.24
C THR A 26 -10.62 8.95 12.59
N SER A 27 -11.61 8.06 12.65
CA SER A 27 -12.31 7.72 13.90
C SER A 27 -11.41 6.85 14.77
N GLU A 28 -11.42 7.11 16.08
CA GLU A 28 -10.68 6.31 17.06
C GLU A 28 -10.99 4.81 16.97
N LYS A 29 -12.26 4.46 16.74
CA LYS A 29 -12.68 3.06 16.57
C LYS A 29 -11.97 2.36 15.42
N LYS A 30 -11.75 3.04 14.29
CA LYS A 30 -11.07 2.46 13.13
C LYS A 30 -9.60 2.17 13.45
N VAL A 31 -8.95 3.08 14.17
CA VAL A 31 -7.56 2.93 14.61
C VAL A 31 -7.46 1.80 15.64
N GLU A 32 -8.41 1.70 16.56
CA GLU A 32 -8.47 0.60 17.53
C GLU A 32 -8.69 -0.77 16.86
N GLU A 33 -9.57 -0.86 15.87
CA GLU A 33 -9.79 -2.07 15.07
C GLU A 33 -8.53 -2.50 14.33
N LEU A 34 -7.81 -1.55 13.72
CA LEU A 34 -6.52 -1.79 13.07
C LEU A 34 -5.50 -2.39 14.05
N LEU A 35 -5.35 -1.78 15.23
CA LEU A 35 -4.41 -2.24 16.26
C LEU A 35 -4.75 -3.63 16.80
N LYS A 36 -6.05 -3.97 16.92
CA LYS A 36 -6.50 -5.31 17.31
C LYS A 36 -6.10 -6.37 16.28
N VAL A 37 -6.22 -6.05 14.99
CA VAL A 37 -5.77 -6.95 13.91
C VAL A 37 -4.26 -7.13 13.98
N PHE A 38 -3.50 -6.07 14.22
CA PHE A 38 -2.05 -6.15 14.36
C PHE A 38 -1.66 -7.01 15.55
N GLU A 39 -2.25 -6.85 16.73
CA GLU A 39 -1.91 -7.71 17.85
C GLU A 39 -2.27 -9.19 17.60
N THR A 40 -3.38 -9.45 16.90
CA THR A 40 -3.83 -10.81 16.63
C THR A 40 -2.91 -11.55 15.66
N HIS A 41 -2.31 -10.82 14.70
CA HIS A 41 -1.59 -11.43 13.59
C HIS A 41 -0.09 -11.10 13.54
N CYS A 42 0.33 -9.97 14.11
CA CYS A 42 1.70 -9.50 14.17
C CYS A 42 2.24 -9.70 15.59
N SER A 43 2.70 -10.91 15.90
CA SER A 43 3.27 -11.23 17.23
C SER A 43 4.55 -10.47 17.56
N TRP A 44 5.17 -9.83 16.57
CA TRP A 44 6.40 -9.05 16.71
C TRP A 44 6.14 -7.55 16.88
N PHE A 45 4.88 -7.09 16.79
CA PHE A 45 4.54 -5.67 16.80
C PHE A 45 5.15 -4.99 18.05
N PRO A 46 5.97 -3.94 17.86
CA PRO A 46 6.80 -3.39 18.92
C PRO A 46 5.96 -2.74 20.02
N ASP A 47 6.45 -2.83 21.26
CA ASP A 47 5.94 -2.03 22.37
C ASP A 47 6.10 -0.53 22.10
N LEU A 48 5.19 0.25 22.66
CA LEU A 48 5.04 1.67 22.39
C LEU A 48 6.37 2.44 22.58
N GLY A 49 6.94 2.96 21.49
CA GLY A 49 8.13 3.81 21.58
C GLY A 49 8.77 4.20 20.26
N THR A 50 8.58 3.41 19.21
CA THR A 50 9.11 3.69 17.88
C THR A 50 8.14 3.05 16.89
N LEU A 51 7.42 3.87 16.13
CA LEU A 51 6.62 3.42 15.00
C LEU A 51 7.24 4.05 13.77
N ASP A 52 8.19 3.34 13.20
CA ASP A 52 8.93 3.76 12.01
C ASP A 52 8.26 3.23 10.74
N LEU A 53 8.57 3.83 9.59
CA LEU A 53 8.10 3.41 8.27
C LEU A 53 8.44 1.94 8.02
N ASP A 54 9.67 1.51 8.31
CA ASP A 54 10.10 0.10 8.16
C ASP A 54 9.19 -0.88 8.92
N GLN A 55 8.83 -0.52 10.15
CA GLN A 55 7.93 -1.32 10.98
C GLN A 55 6.50 -1.26 10.43
N TRP A 56 6.06 -0.08 9.97
CA TRP A 56 4.74 0.07 9.36
C TRP A 56 4.59 -0.73 8.06
N GLU A 57 5.64 -0.80 7.25
CA GLU A 57 5.72 -1.63 6.04
C GLU A 57 5.70 -3.12 6.35
N GLU A 58 6.43 -3.59 7.37
CA GLU A 58 6.38 -5.01 7.78
C GLU A 58 4.98 -5.39 8.25
N VAL A 59 4.29 -4.51 8.96
CA VAL A 59 2.87 -4.71 9.30
C VAL A 59 2.00 -4.77 8.05
N GLY A 60 2.28 -3.94 7.04
CA GLY A 60 1.62 -4.00 5.73
C GLY A 60 1.83 -5.33 5.01
N ARG A 61 3.06 -5.87 5.06
CA ARG A 61 3.39 -7.20 4.51
C ARG A 61 2.57 -8.29 5.20
N ASP A 62 2.46 -8.25 6.52
CA ASP A 62 1.65 -9.20 7.27
C ASP A 62 0.16 -9.05 6.93
N LEU A 63 -0.34 -7.83 6.79
CA LEU A 63 -1.72 -7.55 6.37
C LEU A 63 -2.01 -8.13 4.97
N HIS A 64 -1.08 -8.00 4.03
CA HIS A 64 -1.16 -8.62 2.71
C HIS A 64 -1.13 -10.16 2.76
N LYS A 65 -0.30 -10.76 3.63
CA LYS A 65 -0.29 -12.22 3.84
C LYS A 65 -1.64 -12.69 4.37
N LEU A 66 -2.27 -11.97 5.30
CA LEU A 66 -3.60 -12.30 5.82
C LEU A 66 -4.65 -12.29 4.71
N HIS A 67 -4.67 -11.22 3.90
CA HIS A 67 -5.58 -11.12 2.77
C HIS A 67 -5.36 -12.26 1.76
N SER A 68 -4.11 -12.59 1.45
CA SER A 68 -3.73 -13.70 0.56
C SER A 68 -4.11 -15.07 1.12
N ASN A 69 -4.11 -15.23 2.45
CA ASN A 69 -4.55 -16.44 3.14
C ASN A 69 -6.08 -16.57 3.22
N GLY A 70 -6.84 -15.64 2.61
CA GLY A 70 -8.30 -15.67 2.58
C GLY A 70 -8.97 -15.01 3.79
N ILE A 71 -8.23 -14.28 4.62
CA ILE A 71 -8.82 -13.47 5.70
C ILE A 71 -9.35 -12.18 5.09
N SER A 72 -10.68 -12.05 5.04
CA SER A 72 -11.34 -10.84 4.57
C SER A 72 -11.22 -9.74 5.63
N LEU A 73 -10.30 -8.81 5.40
CA LEU A 73 -10.12 -7.63 6.21
C LEU A 73 -11.08 -6.53 5.71
N PRO A 74 -11.76 -5.80 6.61
CA PRO A 74 -12.54 -4.64 6.20
C PRO A 74 -11.65 -3.63 5.46
N GLY A 75 -12.13 -3.08 4.34
CA GLY A 75 -11.38 -2.07 3.57
C GLY A 75 -10.96 -0.86 4.41
N SER A 76 -11.71 -0.53 5.46
CA SER A 76 -11.36 0.54 6.41
C SER A 76 -10.05 0.30 7.16
N ILE A 77 -9.65 -0.96 7.36
CA ILE A 77 -8.36 -1.33 7.98
C ILE A 77 -7.24 -0.98 7.00
N TRP A 78 -7.40 -1.38 5.74
CA TRP A 78 -6.45 -1.09 4.67
C TRP A 78 -6.31 0.41 4.43
N GLU A 79 -7.44 1.12 4.29
CA GLU A 79 -7.46 2.59 4.19
C GLU A 79 -6.72 3.27 5.35
N THR A 80 -6.94 2.80 6.58
CA THR A 80 -6.29 3.41 7.75
C THR A 80 -4.79 3.13 7.75
N TRP A 81 -4.36 1.93 7.33
CA TRP A 81 -2.95 1.58 7.16
C TRP A 81 -2.27 2.45 6.09
N GLU A 82 -2.89 2.58 4.91
CA GLU A 82 -2.38 3.41 3.81
C GLU A 82 -2.26 4.89 4.20
N LEU A 83 -3.26 5.44 4.90
CA LEU A 83 -3.22 6.83 5.35
C LEU A 83 -2.09 7.11 6.34
N VAL A 84 -1.79 6.16 7.22
CA VAL A 84 -0.66 6.31 8.15
C VAL A 84 0.67 6.17 7.40
N HIS A 85 0.76 5.23 6.44
CA HIS A 85 1.94 5.06 5.59
C HIS A 85 2.27 6.35 4.83
N LEU A 86 1.26 6.96 4.18
CA LEU A 86 1.40 8.22 3.45
C LEU A 86 1.88 9.39 4.32
N VAL A 87 1.58 9.36 5.62
CA VAL A 87 2.07 10.37 6.56
C VAL A 87 3.46 10.02 7.07
N LEU A 88 3.79 8.74 7.24
CA LEU A 88 5.11 8.30 7.72
C LEU A 88 6.20 8.44 6.66
N GLU A 89 5.88 8.20 5.40
CA GLU A 89 6.80 8.31 4.26
C GLU A 89 7.54 9.67 4.23
N PRO A 90 6.86 10.83 4.17
CA PRO A 90 7.54 12.12 4.16
C PRO A 90 8.22 12.45 5.50
N LEU A 91 7.81 11.85 6.62
CA LEU A 91 8.44 12.09 7.92
C LEU A 91 9.82 11.41 8.03
N GLN A 92 10.10 10.40 7.20
CA GLN A 92 11.42 9.78 7.12
C GLN A 92 12.31 10.42 6.07
N THR A 93 11.73 10.89 4.97
CA THR A 93 12.48 11.56 3.89
C THR A 93 12.76 13.04 4.17
N ASP A 94 12.10 13.69 5.14
CA ASP A 94 12.45 15.06 5.59
C ASP A 94 13.87 15.13 6.21
N SER A 95 14.53 13.98 6.42
CA SER A 95 15.96 13.91 6.75
C SER A 95 16.89 13.94 5.53
N GLU A 96 16.40 13.64 4.33
CA GLU A 96 17.17 13.64 3.08
C GLU A 96 16.28 14.03 1.88
N GLU A 97 16.22 15.34 1.66
CA GLU A 97 16.15 16.01 0.36
C GLU A 97 14.82 15.96 -0.43
N GLU A 98 14.33 17.17 -0.70
CA GLU A 98 13.27 17.48 -1.65
C GLU A 98 13.58 16.88 -3.03
N THR A 99 12.92 15.79 -3.42
CA THR A 99 12.86 15.41 -4.85
C THR A 99 11.42 15.26 -5.29
N GLU A 100 10.99 16.31 -5.99
CA GLU A 100 9.84 16.43 -6.86
C GLU A 100 9.67 15.16 -7.71
N ILE A 101 8.63 14.37 -7.47
CA ILE A 101 8.24 13.29 -8.38
C ILE A 101 7.17 13.87 -9.30
N GLU A 102 7.62 14.39 -10.44
CA GLU A 102 6.76 14.67 -11.59
C GLU A 102 6.22 13.33 -12.12
N ILE A 103 4.93 13.09 -11.94
CA ILE A 103 4.25 11.97 -12.58
C ILE A 103 3.97 12.39 -14.03
N GLU A 104 4.90 12.10 -14.93
CA GLU A 104 4.67 12.15 -16.38
C GLU A 104 3.80 10.95 -16.82
N ASP A 105 2.52 11.25 -16.96
CA ASP A 105 1.73 11.15 -18.18
C ASP A 105 1.86 9.94 -19.14
N GLN A 106 0.70 9.33 -19.37
CA GLN A 106 0.25 8.72 -20.64
C GLN A 106 1.13 7.63 -21.29
N MET A 107 0.80 6.39 -20.93
CA MET A 107 1.10 5.23 -21.76
C MET A 107 0.19 5.22 -23.00
N GLY A 108 0.69 5.73 -24.11
CA GLY A 108 0.10 5.59 -25.43
C GLY A 108 1.20 5.48 -26.48
N GLU A 109 1.26 4.35 -27.19
CA GLU A 109 1.87 4.11 -28.52
C GLU A 109 1.87 2.59 -28.77
N ARG A 110 0.90 2.03 -29.50
CA ARG A 110 0.93 1.77 -30.96
C ARG A 110 2.28 1.25 -31.47
N GLU A 111 2.45 -0.07 -31.43
CA GLU A 111 3.39 -0.75 -32.33
C GLU A 111 2.73 -0.97 -33.70
N ASP A 112 3.00 -0.06 -34.63
CA ASP A 112 3.02 -0.38 -36.06
C ASP A 112 4.29 -1.20 -36.31
N ARG A 113 4.14 -2.47 -36.69
CA ARG A 113 5.27 -3.32 -37.10
C ARG A 113 5.17 -3.53 -38.61
N GLU A 114 6.11 -2.88 -39.28
CA GLU A 114 6.29 -2.78 -40.73
C GLU A 114 6.42 -4.15 -41.41
N ASP A 115 5.76 -4.25 -42.56
CA ASP A 115 5.84 -5.32 -43.54
C ASP A 115 7.27 -5.52 -44.05
N GLU A 116 7.79 -6.74 -43.93
CA GLU A 116 9.04 -7.15 -44.59
C GLU A 116 8.69 -7.89 -45.90
N ASP A 117 8.90 -7.18 -47.01
CA ASP A 117 8.96 -7.68 -48.38
C ASP A 117 9.82 -8.95 -48.49
N LYS A 118 9.22 -10.07 -48.91
CA LYS A 118 9.95 -11.18 -49.54
C LYS A 118 9.37 -11.46 -50.92
N GLU A 119 10.11 -10.93 -51.88
CA GLU A 119 10.00 -11.13 -53.31
C GLU A 119 9.92 -12.62 -53.67
N SER A 120 8.91 -12.91 -54.49
CA SER A 120 8.69 -14.04 -55.41
C SER A 120 9.68 -15.21 -55.45
N GLU A 121 9.13 -16.43 -55.34
CA GLU A 121 9.38 -17.44 -56.39
C GLU A 121 8.30 -18.55 -56.43
N ILE A 122 7.81 -18.79 -57.66
CA ILE A 122 7.24 -20.01 -58.26
C ILE A 122 5.86 -20.56 -57.81
N VAL A 123 4.84 -20.28 -58.64
CA VAL A 123 3.68 -21.16 -58.91
C VAL A 123 4.13 -22.35 -59.77
N PRO A 124 3.52 -23.56 -59.66
CA PRO A 124 2.31 -23.81 -60.45
C PRO A 124 1.27 -24.79 -59.87
N THR A 125 0.02 -24.53 -60.29
CA THR A 125 -0.96 -25.50 -60.80
C THR A 125 -1.71 -26.44 -59.83
N VAL A 126 -2.98 -26.07 -59.61
CA VAL A 126 -4.21 -26.88 -59.82
C VAL A 126 -4.03 -28.40 -59.83
N ILE A 127 -4.75 -29.09 -58.94
CA ILE A 127 -5.53 -30.30 -59.27
C ILE A 127 -6.70 -30.39 -58.27
N GLN A 128 -7.91 -30.28 -58.81
CA GLN A 128 -9.13 -30.76 -58.15
C GLN A 128 -9.22 -32.27 -58.27
N LYS A 129 -9.84 -32.92 -57.29
CA LYS A 129 -10.44 -34.23 -57.45
C LYS A 129 -11.83 -34.22 -56.83
#